data_AF-A0A168JGL9-F1
#
_entry.id   AF-A0A168JGL9-F1
#
_cell.length_a   1.000
_cell.length_b   1.000
_cell.length_c   1.000
_cell.angle_alpha   90.00
_cell.angle_beta   90.00
_cell.angle_gamma   90.00
#
_symmetry.space_group_name_H-M   'P 1'
#
loop_
_entity.id
_entity.type
_entity.pdbx_description
1 polymer ?
#
loop_
_entity_poly.entity_id
_entity_poly.type
_entity_poly.pdbx_seq_one_letter_code
_entity_poly.pdbx_strand_id
1 'polypeptide(L)'
;MGYRDERKGTKTAEGLWSQGLSVEGICIDATDDASTKVAADPVGRNFGRLDVLIKDAGAITEGHLPQSTTLRQTWQDGFDLNAIAHVVATEAFLALLEELTSPRIVFVSSGLGYCSGRNDPNNQFPRFAFPAYRASEAAIKTITCHHASQYEAKGWKN
;
A
#
# COMPACT_ATOMS: atom_id res chain seq x y z
N MET A 1 -3.90 -4.79 -11.66
CA MET A 1 -3.11 -3.64 -11.17
C MET A 1 -4.07 -2.56 -10.71
N GLY A 2 -3.92 -2.10 -9.47
CA GLY A 2 -4.70 -0.97 -8.93
C GLY A 2 -4.13 0.38 -9.37
N TYR A 3 -4.98 1.35 -9.63
CA TYR A 3 -4.57 2.74 -9.89
C TYR A 3 -5.64 3.72 -9.39
N ARG A 4 -5.21 4.93 -8.99
CA ARG A 4 -6.13 6.01 -8.62
C ARG A 4 -6.54 6.89 -9.82
N ASP A 5 -5.61 7.14 -10.73
CA ASP A 5 -5.85 7.96 -11.93
C ASP A 5 -6.19 7.04 -13.10
N GLU A 6 -7.46 7.02 -13.50
CA GLU A 6 -7.97 6.12 -14.53
C GLU A 6 -7.23 6.26 -15.85
N ARG A 7 -6.96 7.48 -16.28
CA ARG A 7 -6.29 7.74 -17.56
C ARG A 7 -4.86 7.19 -17.54
N LYS A 8 -4.11 7.42 -16.46
CA LYS A 8 -2.74 6.88 -16.31
C LYS A 8 -2.76 5.36 -16.17
N GLY A 9 -3.73 4.84 -15.41
CA GLY A 9 -3.94 3.42 -15.17
C GLY A 9 -4.20 2.65 -16.46
N THR A 10 -5.22 3.05 -17.21
CA THR A 10 -5.61 2.44 -18.49
C THR A 10 -4.45 2.48 -19.48
N LYS A 11 -3.79 3.63 -19.64
CA LYS A 11 -2.62 3.74 -20.53
C LYS A 11 -1.49 2.77 -20.15
N THR A 12 -1.27 2.58 -18.85
CA THR A 12 -0.24 1.64 -18.37
C THR A 12 -0.66 0.19 -18.63
N ALA A 13 -1.92 -0.17 -18.37
CA ALA A 13 -2.47 -1.50 -18.65
C ALA A 13 -2.41 -1.82 -20.15
N GLU A 14 -2.80 -0.89 -21.03
CA GLU A 14 -2.67 -1.03 -22.49
C GLU A 14 -1.22 -1.25 -22.93
N GLY A 15 -0.27 -0.54 -22.31
CA GLY A 15 1.15 -0.73 -22.56
C GLY A 15 1.63 -2.14 -22.19
N LEU A 16 1.12 -2.71 -21.10
CA LEU A 16 1.44 -4.08 -20.68
C LEU A 16 0.74 -5.13 -21.56
N TRP A 17 -0.50 -4.88 -22.00
CA TRP A 17 -1.19 -5.72 -22.98
C TRP A 17 -0.44 -5.79 -24.31
N SER A 18 0.10 -4.66 -24.78
CA SER A 18 0.89 -4.63 -26.02
C SER A 18 2.17 -5.47 -25.96
N GLN A 19 2.64 -5.78 -24.75
CA GLN A 19 3.77 -6.67 -24.48
C GLN A 19 3.36 -8.14 -24.28
N GLY A 20 2.07 -8.48 -24.46
CA GLY A 20 1.55 -9.83 -24.28
C GLY A 20 1.29 -10.23 -22.83
N LEU A 21 1.31 -9.28 -21.87
CA LEU A 21 1.02 -9.55 -20.47
C LEU A 21 -0.50 -9.48 -20.23
N SER A 22 -1.01 -10.40 -19.40
CA SER A 22 -2.41 -10.37 -18.94
C SER A 22 -2.53 -9.48 -17.71
N VAL A 23 -3.02 -8.25 -17.89
CA VAL A 23 -3.11 -7.24 -16.81
C VAL A 23 -4.48 -6.59 -16.79
N GLU A 24 -5.30 -6.84 -15.77
CA GLU A 24 -6.52 -6.06 -15.59
C GLU A 24 -6.26 -4.78 -14.79
N GLY A 25 -6.85 -3.68 -15.24
CA GLY A 25 -6.84 -2.40 -14.56
C GLY A 25 -8.03 -2.27 -13.59
N ILE A 26 -7.78 -1.89 -12.34
CA ILE A 26 -8.83 -1.64 -11.36
C ILE A 26 -8.62 -0.24 -10.79
N CYS A 27 -9.64 0.62 -10.93
CA CYS A 27 -9.64 1.92 -10.27
C CYS A 27 -9.84 1.72 -8.76
N ILE A 28 -8.90 2.20 -7.97
CA ILE A 28 -8.90 2.10 -6.52
C ILE A 28 -8.20 3.32 -5.92
N ASP A 29 -8.90 4.02 -5.04
CA ASP A 29 -8.30 4.99 -4.14
C ASP A 29 -8.11 4.32 -2.77
N ALA A 30 -6.85 4.05 -2.43
CA ALA A 30 -6.51 3.35 -1.19
C ALA A 30 -6.83 4.18 0.08
N THR A 31 -7.05 5.49 -0.06
CA THR A 31 -7.51 6.37 1.03
C THR A 31 -9.02 6.49 1.15
N ASP A 32 -9.78 5.77 0.31
CA ASP A 32 -11.23 5.66 0.37
C ASP A 32 -11.63 4.20 0.63
N ASP A 33 -12.18 3.95 1.83
CA ASP A 33 -12.62 2.62 2.25
C ASP A 33 -13.68 2.02 1.32
N ALA A 34 -14.60 2.85 0.79
CA ALA A 34 -15.63 2.38 -0.12
C ALA A 34 -15.03 2.02 -1.48
N SER A 35 -14.11 2.85 -1.99
CA SER A 35 -13.35 2.54 -3.21
C SER A 35 -12.56 1.24 -3.06
N THR A 36 -11.85 1.08 -1.94
CA THR A 36 -11.04 -0.10 -1.64
C THR A 36 -11.88 -1.36 -1.54
N LYS A 37 -13.04 -1.28 -0.89
CA LYS A 37 -13.97 -2.42 -0.78
C LYS A 37 -14.53 -2.84 -2.14
N VAL A 38 -14.97 -1.89 -2.95
CA VAL A 38 -15.53 -2.17 -4.30
C VAL A 38 -14.46 -2.72 -5.25
N ALA A 39 -13.19 -2.37 -5.05
CA ALA A 39 -12.08 -2.88 -5.87
C ALA A 39 -11.87 -4.40 -5.75
N ALA A 40 -12.33 -5.05 -4.68
CA ALA A 40 -12.25 -6.50 -4.53
C ALA A 40 -13.29 -7.25 -5.39
N ASP A 41 -14.45 -6.64 -5.65
CA ASP A 41 -15.54 -7.25 -6.41
C ASP A 41 -15.15 -7.76 -7.81
N PRO A 42 -14.50 -6.97 -8.69
CA PRO A 42 -14.10 -7.47 -10.01
C PRO A 42 -13.09 -8.61 -9.90
N VAL A 43 -12.20 -8.60 -8.91
CA VAL A 43 -11.24 -9.69 -8.69
C VAL A 43 -11.97 -10.97 -8.31
N GLY A 44 -12.91 -10.89 -7.38
CA GLY A 44 -13.75 -12.03 -6.99
C GLY A 44 -14.60 -12.57 -8.14
N ARG A 45 -15.23 -11.69 -8.93
CA ARG A 45 -16.05 -12.10 -10.07
C ARG A 45 -15.25 -12.76 -11.19
N ASN A 46 -14.08 -12.21 -11.51
CA ASN A 46 -13.30 -12.65 -12.68
C ASN A 46 -12.37 -13.83 -12.36
N PHE A 47 -11.86 -13.91 -11.14
CA PHE A 47 -10.82 -14.88 -10.75
C PHE A 47 -11.21 -15.78 -9.57
N GLY A 48 -12.13 -15.34 -8.71
CA GLY A 48 -12.60 -16.09 -7.53
C GLY A 48 -11.59 -16.21 -6.38
N ARG A 49 -10.35 -15.74 -6.56
CA ARG A 49 -9.26 -15.82 -5.57
C ARG A 49 -8.23 -14.73 -5.81
N LEU A 50 -7.35 -14.53 -4.83
CA LEU A 50 -6.18 -13.66 -4.96
C LEU A 50 -4.93 -14.36 -4.40
N ASP A 51 -3.96 -14.65 -5.25
CA ASP A 51 -2.72 -15.35 -4.83
C ASP A 51 -1.75 -14.45 -4.06
N VAL A 52 -1.60 -13.19 -4.52
CA VAL A 52 -0.65 -12.24 -3.96
C VAL A 52 -1.29 -10.85 -3.89
N LEU A 53 -1.31 -10.26 -2.69
CA LEU A 53 -1.66 -8.86 -2.48
C LEU A 53 -0.38 -8.05 -2.22
N ILE A 54 0.03 -7.22 -3.19
CA ILE A 54 1.15 -6.30 -3.05
C ILE A 54 0.62 -4.92 -2.70
N LYS A 55 1.08 -4.36 -1.59
CA LYS A 55 0.66 -3.04 -1.10
C LYS A 55 1.82 -2.06 -1.22
N ASP A 56 1.73 -1.26 -2.27
CA ASP A 56 2.77 -0.33 -2.72
C ASP A 56 2.26 1.11 -2.76
N ALA A 57 1.02 1.37 -2.35
CA ALA A 57 0.46 2.72 -2.32
C ALA A 57 1.19 3.55 -1.25
N GLY A 58 2.00 4.52 -1.66
CA GLY A 58 2.73 5.38 -0.74
C GLY A 58 3.31 6.61 -1.43
N ALA A 59 3.43 7.70 -0.68
CA ALA A 59 4.03 8.94 -1.14
C ALA A 59 4.46 9.86 0.02
N ILE A 60 5.50 10.65 -0.25
CA ILE A 60 5.87 11.80 0.57
C ILE A 60 4.93 12.95 0.21
N THR A 61 3.91 13.19 1.04
CA THR A 61 2.95 14.29 0.84
C THR A 61 3.47 15.62 1.37
N GLU A 62 4.31 15.59 2.40
CA GLU A 62 4.96 16.76 2.99
C GLU A 62 5.69 17.60 1.93
N GLY A 63 5.40 18.90 1.90
CA GLY A 63 5.92 19.83 0.89
C GLY A 63 5.14 19.90 -0.43
N HIS A 64 4.13 19.03 -0.62
CA HIS A 64 3.26 19.02 -1.81
C HIS A 64 1.80 19.33 -1.49
N LEU A 65 1.45 19.50 -0.21
CA LEU A 65 0.10 19.84 0.25
C LEU A 65 -0.20 21.34 0.09
N PRO A 66 -1.48 21.73 -0.03
CA PRO A 66 -1.88 23.14 -0.01
C PRO A 66 -1.32 23.90 1.19
N GLN A 67 -1.01 25.19 1.02
CA GLN A 67 -0.50 26.03 2.13
C GLN A 67 -1.49 26.16 3.30
N SER A 68 -2.78 25.94 3.06
CA SER A 68 -3.84 25.94 4.07
C SER A 68 -3.89 24.65 4.90
N THR A 69 -3.15 23.61 4.51
CA THR A 69 -3.17 22.32 5.21
C THR A 69 -2.47 22.46 6.56
N THR A 70 -3.17 22.09 7.62
CA THR A 70 -2.63 22.14 8.98
C THR A 70 -1.60 21.05 9.21
N LEU A 71 -0.77 21.22 10.25
CA LEU A 71 0.17 20.18 10.70
C LEU A 71 -0.57 18.87 11.01
N ARG A 72 -1.74 18.94 11.65
CA ARG A 72 -2.54 17.75 11.97
C ARG A 72 -2.98 17.01 10.71
N GLN A 73 -3.53 17.73 9.73
CA GLN A 73 -3.95 17.13 8.45
C GLN A 73 -2.77 16.51 7.70
N THR A 74 -1.62 17.18 7.68
CA THR A 74 -0.40 16.63 7.06
C THR A 74 -0.02 15.26 7.64
N TRP A 75 -0.13 15.11 8.96
CA TRP A 75 0.11 13.81 9.62
C TRP A 75 -0.98 12.79 9.32
N GLN A 76 -2.25 13.20 9.32
CA GLN A 76 -3.37 12.32 8.97
C GLN A 76 -3.21 11.79 7.54
N ASP A 77 -3.05 12.67 6.55
CA ASP A 77 -2.86 12.29 5.14
C ASP A 77 -1.67 11.33 4.95
N GLY A 78 -0.57 11.59 5.67
CA GLY A 78 0.62 10.74 5.64
C GLY A 78 0.39 9.34 6.21
N PHE A 79 -0.39 9.21 7.28
CA PHE A 79 -0.74 7.92 7.87
C PHE A 79 -1.85 7.20 7.11
N ASP A 80 -2.85 7.94 6.65
CA ASP A 80 -3.99 7.42 5.89
C ASP A 80 -3.48 6.70 4.64
N LEU A 81 -2.60 7.33 3.85
CA LEU A 81 -2.05 6.74 2.64
C LEU A 81 -1.00 5.65 2.90
N ASN A 82 0.00 5.93 3.74
CA ASN A 82 1.20 5.07 3.82
C ASN A 82 1.06 3.93 4.86
N ALA A 83 0.03 3.94 5.70
CA ALA A 83 -0.15 2.93 6.74
C ALA A 83 -1.57 2.38 6.81
N ILE A 84 -2.59 3.23 7.03
CA ILE A 84 -3.97 2.78 7.28
C ILE A 84 -4.57 2.13 6.04
N ALA A 85 -4.39 2.74 4.86
CA ALA A 85 -4.82 2.20 3.57
C ALA A 85 -4.38 0.75 3.34
N HIS A 86 -3.18 0.37 3.81
CA HIS A 86 -2.63 -0.97 3.65
C HIS A 86 -3.32 -2.00 4.54
N VAL A 87 -3.75 -1.59 5.73
CA VAL A 87 -4.54 -2.42 6.65
C VAL A 87 -5.94 -2.61 6.07
N VAL A 88 -6.60 -1.52 5.67
CA VAL A 88 -7.95 -1.55 5.08
C VAL A 88 -7.97 -2.41 3.80
N ALA A 89 -6.98 -2.25 2.93
CA ALA A 89 -6.86 -3.08 1.73
C ALA A 89 -6.61 -4.56 2.06
N THR A 90 -5.94 -4.88 3.16
CA THR A 90 -5.77 -6.28 3.58
C THR A 90 -7.12 -6.90 3.93
N GLU A 91 -7.92 -6.20 4.72
CA GLU A 91 -9.25 -6.66 5.11
C GLU A 91 -10.20 -6.78 3.90
N ALA A 92 -10.18 -5.79 2.99
CA ALA A 92 -11.05 -5.77 1.82
C ALA A 92 -10.83 -6.96 0.88
N PHE A 93 -9.59 -7.45 0.77
CA PHE A 93 -9.23 -8.57 -0.10
C PHE A 93 -9.05 -9.90 0.66
N LEU A 94 -9.28 -9.93 1.98
CA LEU A 94 -8.99 -11.07 2.83
C LEU A 94 -9.73 -12.34 2.40
N ALA A 95 -11.01 -12.23 2.09
CA ALA A 95 -11.82 -13.38 1.66
C ALA A 95 -11.25 -14.05 0.40
N LEU A 96 -10.73 -13.27 -0.55
CA LEU A 96 -10.12 -13.80 -1.78
C LEU A 96 -8.79 -14.50 -1.53
N LEU A 97 -8.04 -14.05 -0.54
CA LEU A 97 -6.77 -14.66 -0.11
C LEU A 97 -7.04 -15.98 0.63
N GLU A 98 -8.11 -16.05 1.44
CA GLU A 98 -8.49 -17.23 2.23
C GLU A 98 -8.95 -18.44 1.38
N GLU A 99 -9.28 -18.23 0.10
CA GLU A 99 -9.56 -19.30 -0.86
C GLU A 99 -8.32 -20.15 -1.22
N LEU A 100 -7.13 -19.71 -0.81
CA LEU A 100 -5.86 -20.38 -1.09
C LEU A 100 -5.24 -20.99 0.16
N THR A 101 -4.53 -22.10 -0.04
CA THR A 101 -3.78 -22.77 1.03
C THR A 101 -2.48 -22.05 1.41
N SER A 102 -1.98 -21.15 0.55
CA SER A 102 -0.71 -20.44 0.77
C SER A 102 -0.68 -19.06 0.06
N PRO A 103 -1.61 -18.14 0.35
CA PRO A 103 -1.61 -16.80 -0.21
C PRO A 103 -0.43 -15.97 0.32
N ARG A 104 -0.13 -14.85 -0.34
CA ARG A 104 0.95 -13.93 0.05
C ARG A 104 0.45 -12.50 0.21
N ILE A 105 0.96 -11.85 1.24
CA ILE A 105 0.73 -10.43 1.48
C ILE A 105 2.10 -9.75 1.54
N VAL A 106 2.35 -8.81 0.63
CA VAL A 106 3.60 -8.07 0.55
C VAL A 106 3.34 -6.60 0.88
N PHE A 107 4.03 -6.09 1.89
CA PHE A 107 4.04 -4.67 2.22
C PHE A 107 5.32 -4.04 1.68
N VAL A 108 5.19 -3.00 0.87
CA VAL A 108 6.33 -2.19 0.44
C VAL A 108 6.49 -1.02 1.42
N SER A 109 7.72 -0.79 1.87
CA SER A 109 8.05 0.29 2.79
C SER A 109 9.37 0.96 2.40
N SER A 110 9.68 2.06 3.07
CA SER A 110 10.88 2.86 2.84
C SER A 110 11.98 2.58 3.87
N GLY A 111 13.23 2.79 3.46
CA GLY A 111 14.36 2.90 4.38
C GLY A 111 14.25 4.13 5.31
N LEU A 112 13.43 5.13 4.93
CA LEU A 112 13.18 6.32 5.74
C LEU A 112 12.45 6.03 7.05
N GLY A 113 11.77 4.89 7.17
CA GLY A 113 11.09 4.45 8.40
C GLY A 113 12.03 3.95 9.51
N TYR A 114 13.34 3.86 9.30
CA TYR A 114 14.30 3.44 10.32
C TYR A 114 14.93 4.62 11.07
N CYS A 115 14.84 4.61 12.40
CA CYS A 115 15.53 5.59 13.25
C CYS A 115 17.05 5.53 13.09
N SER A 116 17.63 4.34 12.92
CA SER A 116 19.08 4.17 12.68
C SER A 116 19.53 4.92 11.44
N GLY A 117 18.75 4.89 10.35
CA GLY A 117 19.06 5.61 9.11
C GLY A 117 18.93 7.13 9.24
N ARG A 118 18.05 7.64 10.13
CA ARG A 118 17.94 9.08 10.40
C ARG A 118 19.11 9.61 11.23
N ASN A 119 19.60 8.82 12.18
CA ASN A 119 20.66 9.24 13.11
C ASN A 119 22.07 8.95 12.58
N ASP A 120 22.20 8.22 11.48
CA ASP A 120 23.49 7.93 10.85
C ASP A 120 24.00 9.13 10.03
N PRO A 121 25.10 9.80 10.43
CA PRO A 121 25.65 10.94 9.71
C PRO A 121 26.22 10.57 8.33
N ASN A 122 26.48 9.29 8.04
CA ASN A 122 26.98 8.80 6.76
C ASN A 122 25.87 8.34 5.82
N ASN A 123 24.62 8.32 6.27
CA ASN A 123 23.49 8.00 5.42
C ASN A 123 23.19 9.19 4.48
N GLN A 124 22.72 8.92 3.27
CA GLN A 124 22.30 9.95 2.31
C GLN A 124 20.98 10.63 2.69
N PHE A 125 20.19 10.01 3.56
CA PHE A 125 18.84 10.43 3.92
C PHE A 125 18.59 11.27 5.20
N PRO A 126 19.57 11.56 6.09
CA PRO A 126 19.35 12.36 7.30
C PRO A 126 18.84 13.76 7.03
N ARG A 127 18.98 14.30 5.81
CA ARG A 127 18.55 15.67 5.47
C ARG A 127 17.09 15.79 5.07
N PHE A 128 16.45 14.69 4.64
CA PHE A 128 15.03 14.71 4.29
C PHE A 128 14.18 14.82 5.55
N ALA A 129 13.52 15.95 5.75
CA ALA A 129 12.73 16.27 6.93
C ALA A 129 11.23 16.02 6.65
N PHE A 130 10.88 14.74 6.54
CA PHE A 130 9.49 14.29 6.32
C PHE A 130 9.02 13.46 7.54
N PRO A 131 8.80 14.09 8.71
CA PRO A 131 8.48 13.38 9.94
C PRO A 131 7.19 12.55 9.83
N ALA A 132 6.14 13.06 9.16
CA ALA A 132 4.90 12.29 9.01
C ALA A 132 5.12 11.05 8.14
N TYR A 133 5.78 11.21 6.98
CA TYR A 133 6.11 10.09 6.10
C TYR A 133 7.02 9.06 6.79
N ARG A 134 8.05 9.51 7.51
CA ARG A 134 8.91 8.58 8.26
C ARG A 134 8.17 7.79 9.31
N ALA A 135 7.29 8.45 10.05
CA ALA A 135 6.52 7.81 11.11
C ALA A 135 5.54 6.78 10.55
N SER A 136 4.86 7.08 9.43
CA SER A 136 3.97 6.13 8.77
C SER A 136 4.73 4.95 8.16
N GLU A 137 5.91 5.18 7.59
CA GLU A 137 6.81 4.11 7.09
C GLU A 137 7.43 3.25 8.21
N ALA A 138 7.55 3.79 9.42
CA ALA A 138 7.88 2.98 10.60
C ALA A 138 6.66 2.16 11.05
N ALA A 139 5.47 2.75 11.02
CA ALA A 139 4.22 2.08 11.38
C ALA A 139 3.92 0.90 10.46
N ILE A 140 4.10 1.04 9.14
CA ILE A 140 3.84 -0.06 8.19
C ILE A 140 4.75 -1.27 8.43
N LYS A 141 5.97 -1.07 8.93
CA LYS A 141 6.86 -2.17 9.31
C LYS A 141 6.32 -2.92 10.53
N THR A 142 5.84 -2.21 11.55
CA THR A 142 5.18 -2.81 12.70
C THR A 142 3.92 -3.58 12.29
N ILE A 143 3.10 -2.99 11.41
CA ILE A 143 1.91 -3.63 10.83
C ILE A 143 2.31 -4.91 10.07
N THR A 144 3.39 -4.88 9.30
CA THR A 144 3.91 -6.04 8.57
C THR A 144 4.25 -7.18 9.55
N CYS A 145 4.97 -6.89 10.64
CA CYS A 145 5.27 -7.87 11.67
C CYS A 145 4.00 -8.43 12.34
N HIS A 146 3.01 -7.58 12.58
CA HIS A 146 1.73 -8.01 13.14
C HIS A 146 1.01 -9.00 12.22
N HIS A 147 0.84 -8.66 10.94
CA HIS A 147 0.19 -9.54 9.97
C HIS A 147 0.97 -10.83 9.73
N ALA A 148 2.30 -10.77 9.70
CA ALA A 148 3.14 -11.96 9.60
C ALA A 148 2.85 -12.93 10.76
N SER A 149 2.85 -12.44 12.00
CA SER A 149 2.52 -13.26 13.17
C SER A 149 1.08 -13.78 13.15
N GLN A 150 0.11 -12.94 12.77
CA GLN A 150 -1.30 -13.30 12.70
C GLN A 150 -1.57 -14.41 11.67
N TYR A 151 -0.97 -14.32 10.47
CA TYR A 151 -1.23 -15.25 9.38
C TYR A 151 -0.30 -16.46 9.38
N GLU A 152 0.88 -16.39 10.02
CA GLU A 152 1.68 -17.57 10.34
C GLU A 152 0.86 -18.58 11.18
N ALA A 153 0.03 -18.09 12.12
CA ALA A 153 -0.90 -18.93 12.87
C ALA A 153 -1.98 -19.59 11.98
N LYS A 154 -2.24 -19.07 10.78
CA LYS A 154 -3.10 -19.67 9.74
C LYS A 154 -2.33 -20.56 8.75
N GLY A 155 -1.01 -20.72 8.92
CA GLY A 155 -0.15 -21.48 8.01
C GLY A 155 0.24 -20.72 6.74
N TRP A 156 -0.03 -19.41 6.66
CA TRP A 156 0.40 -18.60 5.54
C TRP A 156 1.90 -18.36 5.62
N LYS A 157 2.53 -18.23 4.45
CA LYS A 157 3.97 -18.04 4.39
C LYS A 157 4.31 -16.55 4.46
N ASN A 158 5.27 -16.21 5.31
CA ASN A 158 5.92 -14.89 5.39
C ASN A 158 6.83 -14.61 4.19
#